data_AF-A0A3A6HZK1-F1
#
_entry.id   AF-A0A3A6HZK1-F1
#
_cell.length_a   1.000
_cell.length_b   1.000
_cell.length_c   1.000
_cell.angle_alpha   90.00
_cell.angle_beta   90.00
_cell.angle_gamma   90.00
#
_symmetry.space_group_name_H-M   'P 1'
#
loop_
_entity.id
_entity.type
_entity.pdbx_description
1 polymer ?
#
loop_
_entity_poly.entity_id
_entity_poly.type
_entity_poly.pdbx_seq_one_letter_code
_entity_poly.pdbx_strand_id
1 'polypeptide(L)'
;MGEKKIVLELTVEEFLFIKEKVCIPYRWGGYEWEQEIEKTVREKLETVYQKPVMSVKEYQERVKEAYEQGKQEWAGNYAAAAAQRELHFAFKIGEDKTDDNEGRRCET
;
A
#
# COMPACT_ATOMS: atom_id res chain seq x y z
N MET A 1 -9.05 1.60 22.36
CA MET A 1 -8.54 2.55 21.34
C MET A 1 -9.77 3.22 20.73
N GLY A 2 -9.89 4.55 20.82
CA GLY A 2 -11.08 5.24 20.29
C GLY A 2 -11.18 5.06 18.77
N GLU A 3 -12.40 4.85 18.27
CA GLU A 3 -12.69 4.77 16.84
C GLU A 3 -12.27 6.09 16.17
N LYS A 4 -11.19 6.05 15.37
CA LYS A 4 -10.80 7.20 14.55
C LYS A 4 -11.69 7.21 13.31
N LYS A 5 -12.57 8.20 13.22
CA LYS A 5 -13.43 8.42 12.06
C LYS A 5 -12.74 9.38 11.10
N ILE A 6 -12.74 9.04 9.81
CA ILE A 6 -12.29 9.91 8.73
C ILE A 6 -13.55 10.38 7.99
N VAL A 7 -13.68 11.69 7.80
CA VAL A 7 -14.78 12.30 7.05
C VAL A 7 -14.22 12.82 5.72
N LEU A 8 -14.90 12.50 4.62
CA LEU A 8 -14.49 12.85 3.27
C LEU A 8 -15.67 13.48 2.53
N GLU A 9 -15.50 14.72 2.06
CA GLU A 9 -16.50 15.40 1.25
C GLU A 9 -16.30 15.04 -0.23
N LEU A 10 -17.35 14.47 -0.83
CA LEU A 10 -17.34 13.97 -2.20
C LEU A 10 -18.44 14.65 -3.02
N THR A 11 -18.16 14.88 -4.30
CA THR A 11 -19.22 15.13 -5.28
C THR A 11 -19.99 13.84 -5.57
N VAL A 12 -21.16 13.97 -6.21
CA VAL A 12 -21.94 12.79 -6.63
C VAL A 12 -21.14 11.89 -7.58
N GLU A 13 -20.39 12.49 -8.52
CA GLU A 13 -19.57 11.75 -9.50
C GLU A 13 -18.43 10.98 -8.83
N GLU A 14 -17.73 11.60 -7.88
CA GLU A 14 -16.67 10.96 -7.09
C GLU A 14 -17.21 9.78 -6.25
N PHE A 15 -18.39 9.97 -5.63
CA PHE A 15 -19.05 8.89 -4.89
C PHE A 15 -19.46 7.73 -5.79
N LEU A 16 -20.04 8.02 -6.97
CA LEU A 16 -20.41 7.00 -7.94
C LEU A 16 -19.18 6.25 -8.47
N PHE A 17 -18.09 6.96 -8.76
CA PHE A 17 -16.82 6.36 -9.17
C PHE A 17 -16.30 5.36 -8.12
N ILE A 18 -16.27 5.75 -6.84
CA ILE A 18 -15.84 4.84 -5.75
C ILE A 18 -16.76 3.62 -5.68
N LYS A 19 -18.08 3.83 -5.73
CA LYS A 19 -19.06 2.74 -5.70
C LYS A 19 -18.85 1.77 -6.86
N GLU A 20 -18.60 2.29 -8.06
CA GLU A 20 -18.31 1.47 -9.23
C GLU A 20 -17.02 0.65 -9.07
N LYS A 21 -15.91 1.26 -8.63
CA LYS A 21 -14.65 0.54 -8.40
C LYS A 21 -14.71 -0.51 -7.27
N VAL A 22 -15.56 -0.30 -6.26
CA VAL A 22 -15.72 -1.23 -5.13
C VAL A 22 -16.73 -2.34 -5.44
N CYS A 23 -17.89 -1.99 -5.99
CA CYS A 23 -19.00 -2.92 -6.16
C CYS A 23 -18.94 -3.71 -7.47
N ILE A 24 -18.20 -3.24 -8.47
CA ILE A 24 -18.11 -3.88 -9.77
C ILE A 24 -16.66 -4.35 -9.96
N PRO A 25 -16.40 -5.65 -10.25
CA PRO A 25 -15.07 -6.15 -10.58
C PRO A 25 -14.66 -5.63 -11.97
N TYR A 26 -14.36 -4.34 -12.04
CA TYR A 26 -14.20 -3.61 -13.29
C TYR A 26 -12.85 -3.92 -13.92
N ARG A 27 -12.86 -4.50 -15.12
CA ARG A 27 -11.65 -4.81 -15.91
C ARG A 27 -11.38 -3.82 -17.06
N TRP A 28 -12.25 -2.84 -17.26
CA TRP A 28 -12.25 -1.95 -18.44
C TRP A 28 -12.52 -0.51 -18.03
N GLY A 29 -11.49 0.30 -17.83
CA GLY A 29 -11.61 1.73 -17.54
C GLY A 29 -10.42 2.51 -18.11
N GLY A 30 -10.33 3.79 -17.78
CA GLY A 30 -9.22 4.65 -18.20
C GLY A 30 -9.60 5.67 -19.27
N TYR A 31 -10.89 5.98 -19.41
CA TYR A 31 -11.31 7.18 -20.15
C TYR A 31 -10.78 8.44 -19.46
N GLU A 32 -10.54 9.50 -20.23
CA GLU A 32 -9.97 10.75 -19.72
C GLU A 32 -10.76 11.32 -18.54
N TRP A 33 -12.09 11.37 -18.65
CA TRP A 33 -12.98 11.83 -17.58
C TRP A 33 -12.93 10.94 -16.32
N GLU A 34 -12.73 9.62 -16.46
CA GLU A 34 -12.56 8.72 -15.30
C GLU A 34 -11.23 8.97 -14.60
N GLN A 35 -10.16 9.23 -15.36
CA GLN A 35 -8.83 9.51 -14.81
C GLN A 35 -8.81 10.83 -14.04
N GLU A 36 -9.54 11.85 -14.50
CA GLU A 36 -9.69 13.12 -13.80
C GLU A 36 -10.41 12.96 -12.45
N ILE A 37 -11.51 12.19 -12.44
CA ILE A 37 -12.22 11.86 -11.19
C ILE A 37 -11.32 11.03 -10.28
N GLU A 38 -10.65 10.00 -10.80
CA GLU A 38 -9.75 9.14 -10.02
C GLU A 38 -8.64 9.95 -9.36
N LYS A 39 -8.00 10.85 -10.11
CA LYS A 39 -6.95 11.73 -9.61
C LYS A 39 -7.49 12.60 -8.46
N THR A 40 -8.63 13.23 -8.66
CA THR A 40 -9.25 14.11 -7.64
C THR A 40 -9.61 13.34 -6.38
N VAL A 41 -10.21 12.14 -6.52
CA VAL A 41 -10.54 11.27 -5.38
C VAL A 41 -9.28 10.83 -4.64
N ARG A 42 -8.22 10.43 -5.36
CA ARG A 42 -6.93 10.05 -4.75
C ARG A 42 -6.33 11.21 -3.96
N GLU A 43 -6.29 12.41 -4.52
CA GLU A 43 -5.78 13.60 -3.84
C GLU A 43 -6.56 13.92 -2.55
N LYS A 44 -7.90 13.83 -2.59
CA LYS A 44 -8.73 14.03 -1.40
C LYS A 44 -8.49 12.96 -0.33
N LEU A 45 -8.39 11.69 -0.73
CA LEU A 45 -8.09 10.58 0.18
C LEU A 45 -6.73 10.75 0.85
N GLU A 46 -5.69 11.11 0.09
CA GLU A 46 -4.34 11.35 0.62
C GLU A 46 -4.27 12.58 1.53
N THR A 47 -5.13 13.59 1.30
CA THR A 47 -5.23 14.77 2.16
C THR A 47 -5.85 14.44 3.51
N VAL A 48 -6.90 13.61 3.54
CA VAL A 48 -7.57 13.26 4.80
C VAL A 48 -6.86 12.16 5.58
N TYR A 49 -6.11 11.28 4.90
CA TYR A 49 -5.40 10.19 5.53
C TYR A 49 -4.17 9.77 4.74
N GLN A 50 -3.01 9.91 5.39
CA GLN A 50 -1.76 9.33 4.92
C GLN A 50 -1.49 8.06 5.71
N LYS A 51 -1.21 6.96 5.00
CA LYS A 51 -0.78 5.73 5.67
C LYS A 51 0.49 5.97 6.47
N PRO A 52 0.62 5.40 7.68
CA PRO A 52 1.89 5.41 8.39
C PRO A 52 2.99 4.77 7.55
N VAL A 53 4.21 5.28 7.69
CA VAL A 53 5.38 4.77 6.96
C VAL A 53 6.06 3.67 7.77
N MET A 54 6.33 2.54 7.15
CA MET A 54 7.12 1.43 7.71
C MET A 54 8.47 1.37 6.99
N SER A 55 9.56 1.13 7.72
CA SER A 55 10.88 0.95 7.10
C SER A 55 10.95 -0.36 6.30
N VAL A 56 11.79 -0.41 5.25
CA VAL A 56 12.01 -1.63 4.47
C VAL A 56 12.52 -2.76 5.36
N LYS A 57 13.43 -2.45 6.29
CA LYS A 57 13.97 -3.43 7.24
C LYS A 57 12.88 -4.04 8.12
N GLU A 58 12.05 -3.22 8.75
CA GLU A 58 10.94 -3.70 9.58
C GLU A 58 9.94 -4.52 8.76
N TYR A 59 9.64 -4.09 7.53
CA TYR A 59 8.79 -4.84 6.61
C TYR A 59 9.37 -6.23 6.31
N GLN A 60 10.66 -6.33 5.98
CA GLN A 60 11.34 -7.60 5.70
C GLN A 60 11.37 -8.51 6.93
N GLU A 61 11.64 -7.95 8.12
CA GLU A 61 11.63 -8.69 9.38
C GLU A 61 10.25 -9.31 9.64
N ARG A 62 9.17 -8.53 9.54
CA ARG A 62 7.80 -9.03 9.76
C ARG A 62 7.36 -10.09 8.74
N VAL A 63 7.71 -9.91 7.47
CA VAL A 63 7.40 -10.90 6.43
C VAL A 63 8.19 -12.20 6.66
N LYS A 64 9.46 -12.10 7.09
CA LYS A 64 10.28 -13.26 7.42
C LYS A 64 9.74 -14.00 8.65
N GLU A 65 9.32 -13.27 9.68
CA GLU A 65 8.68 -13.87 10.87
C GLU A 65 7.41 -14.65 10.48
N ALA A 66 6.55 -14.07 9.65
CA ALA A 66 5.34 -14.74 9.15
C ALA A 66 5.69 -16.00 8.33
N TYR A 67 6.73 -15.93 7.50
CA TYR A 67 7.23 -17.10 6.76
C TYR A 67 7.66 -18.23 7.69
N GLU A 68 8.52 -17.94 8.68
CA GLU A 68 9.05 -18.95 9.59
C GLU A 68 7.96 -19.57 10.48
N GLN A 69 6.98 -18.76 10.91
CA GLN A 69 5.80 -19.27 11.62
C GLN A 69 4.97 -20.19 10.74
N GLY A 70 4.62 -19.76 9.52
CA GLY A 70 3.82 -20.57 8.59
C GLY A 70 4.55 -21.82 8.09
N LYS A 71 5.89 -21.83 8.09
CA LYS A 71 6.69 -23.00 7.71
C LYS A 71 6.52 -24.17 8.67
N GLN A 72 6.25 -23.91 9.95
CA GLN A 72 5.91 -24.95 10.93
C GLN A 72 4.62 -25.70 10.55
N GLU A 73 3.77 -25.07 9.74
CA GLU A 73 2.47 -25.58 9.28
C GLU A 73 2.44 -25.92 7.77
N TRP A 74 3.60 -26.06 7.11
CA TRP A 74 3.75 -26.30 5.66
C TRP A 74 3.23 -25.17 4.74
N ALA A 75 2.93 -23.99 5.29
CA ALA A 75 2.30 -22.87 4.60
C ALA A 75 3.16 -21.59 4.55
N GLY A 76 4.47 -21.68 4.80
CA GLY A 76 5.35 -20.51 4.94
C GLY A 76 5.22 -19.47 3.83
N ASN A 77 5.18 -19.90 2.56
CA ASN A 77 5.01 -18.97 1.42
C ASN A 77 3.64 -18.26 1.43
N TYR A 78 2.57 -18.95 1.82
CA TYR A 78 1.23 -18.37 1.90
C TYR A 78 1.12 -17.39 3.07
N ALA A 79 1.71 -17.73 4.22
CA ALA A 79 1.77 -16.85 5.38
C ALA A 79 2.57 -15.57 5.07
N ALA A 80 3.70 -15.69 4.38
CA ALA A 80 4.47 -14.54 3.92
C ALA A 80 3.66 -13.66 2.96
N ALA A 81 2.99 -14.26 1.96
CA ALA A 81 2.18 -13.51 1.00
C ALA A 81 0.99 -12.79 1.66
N ALA A 82 0.35 -13.43 2.64
CA ALA A 82 -0.71 -12.81 3.45
C ALA A 82 -0.17 -11.61 4.23
N ALA A 83 0.95 -11.78 4.93
CA ALA A 83 1.61 -10.71 5.69
C ALA A 83 2.02 -9.54 4.78
N GLN A 84 2.59 -9.80 3.60
CA GLN A 84 2.90 -8.76 2.62
C GLN A 84 1.66 -7.95 2.26
N ARG A 85 0.54 -8.62 1.95
CA ARG A 85 -0.71 -7.94 1.59
C ARG A 85 -1.27 -7.10 2.74
N GLU A 86 -1.25 -7.62 3.96
CA GLU A 86 -1.71 -6.90 5.15
C GLU A 86 -0.84 -5.67 5.45
N LEU A 87 0.48 -5.80 5.32
CA LEU A 87 1.41 -4.70 5.53
C LEU A 87 1.24 -3.61 4.47
N HIS A 88 1.11 -3.97 3.18
CA HIS A 88 0.79 -3.00 2.12
C HIS A 88 -0.59 -2.36 2.27
N PHE A 89 -1.54 -3.07 2.90
CA PHE A 89 -2.84 -2.50 3.24
C PHE A 89 -2.70 -1.43 4.33
N ALA A 90 -2.00 -1.72 5.43
CA ALA A 90 -1.92 -0.85 6.58
C ALA A 90 -0.87 0.29 6.47
N PHE A 91 0.24 0.06 5.76
CA PHE A 91 1.39 0.95 5.74
C PHE A 91 1.78 1.37 4.33
N LYS A 92 2.45 2.52 4.23
CA LYS A 92 3.32 2.85 3.09
C LYS A 92 4.71 2.30 3.43
N ILE A 93 5.27 1.45 2.59
CA ILE A 93 6.64 0.97 2.78
C ILE A 93 7.59 2.05 2.27
N GLY A 94 8.51 2.49 3.12
CA GLY A 94 9.53 3.47 2.76
C GLY A 94 10.43 2.97 1.63
N GLU A 95 11.08 3.89 0.95
CA GLU A 95 12.13 3.55 -0.01
C GLU A 95 13.43 3.31 0.76
N ASP A 96 14.16 2.26 0.40
CA ASP A 96 15.51 2.07 0.91
C ASP A 96 16.35 3.25 0.43
N LYS A 97 16.79 4.08 1.36
CA LYS A 97 17.98 4.91 1.11
C LYS A 97 19.16 3.95 1.19
N THR A 98 19.38 3.17 0.15
CA THR A 98 20.73 2.68 -0.10
C THR A 98 21.56 3.94 -0.34
N ASP A 99 22.36 4.32 0.65
CA ASP A 99 23.47 5.24 0.44
C ASP A 99 24.33 4.63 -0.68
N ASP A 100 24.16 5.12 -1.91
CA ASP A 100 25.05 4.87 -3.05
C ASP A 100 26.39 5.58 -2.82
N ASN A 101 27.06 5.25 -1.72
CA ASN A 101 28.34 5.85 -1.34
C ASN A 101 29.33 4.84 -0.76
N GLU A 102 29.39 3.66 -1.36
CA GLU A 102 30.61 2.84 -1.36
C GLU A 102 30.94 2.41 -2.79
N GLY A 103 31.09 3.42 -3.65
CA GLY A 103 31.89 3.35 -4.88
C GLY A 103 33.35 3.08 -4.52
N ARG A 104 33.60 1.81 -4.22
CA ARG A 104 34.87 1.07 -4.22
C ARG A 104 35.87 1.69 -5.21
N ARG A 105 36.73 2.60 -4.74
CA ARG A 105 37.98 2.95 -5.43
C ARG A 105 39.13 2.30 -4.66
N CYS A 106 39.22 0.98 -4.79
CA CYS A 106 40.48 0.28 -4.57
C CYS A 106 41.26 0.30 -5.90
N GLU A 107 42.46 0.91 -5.84
CA GLU A 107 43.72 0.50 -6.49
C GLU A 107 43.70 0.42 -8.03
N THR A 108 44.56 1.14 -8.77
CA THR A 108 46.03 1.22 -8.67
C THR A 108 46.54 2.41 -9.47
#